data_AF-L2FBB8-F1
#
_entry.id   AF-L2FBB8-F1
#
_cell.length_a   1.000
_cell.length_b   1.000
_cell.length_c   1.000
_cell.angle_alpha   90.00
_cell.angle_beta   90.00
_cell.angle_gamma   90.00
#
_symmetry.space_group_name_H-M   'P 1'
#
loop_
_entity.id
_entity.type
_entity.pdbx_description
1 polymer ?
#
loop_
_entity_poly.entity_id
_entity_poly.type
_entity_poly.pdbx_seq_one_letter_code
_entity_poly.pdbx_strand_id
1 'polypeptide(L)'
;MADRGSHRGGGRGGGGGYRGGRGGGGRGGGGDRGGNHGSGGDRERPKKENILDLSKYMDKQITVKFNGGLTGTLKGYDALMNLVLDEVQEVMRDEEGNETTRPLGLVVARGTLLVLVSPVDGSESIANPFAQPEDD
;
A
#
# COMPACT_ATOMS: atom_id res chain seq x y z
N MET A 1 -3.25 36.76 -24.97
CA MET A 1 -2.58 36.50 -26.27
C MET A 1 -3.54 35.73 -27.14
N ALA A 2 -4.21 36.44 -28.03
CA ALA A 2 -4.97 35.85 -29.11
C ALA A 2 -3.98 35.50 -30.23
N ASP A 3 -4.08 34.32 -30.81
CA ASP A 3 -3.68 34.12 -32.20
C ASP A 3 -4.38 32.87 -32.76
N ARG A 4 -5.40 33.10 -33.59
CA ARG A 4 -6.00 32.12 -34.50
C ARG A 4 -5.75 32.65 -35.91
N GLY A 5 -4.81 32.05 -36.62
CA GLY A 5 -4.71 32.11 -38.07
C GLY A 5 -4.55 30.70 -38.63
N SER A 6 -4.92 30.35 -39.86
CA SER A 6 -5.82 30.91 -40.87
C SER A 6 -5.65 29.98 -42.09
N HIS A 7 -6.77 29.42 -42.58
CA HIS A 7 -7.11 29.13 -43.98
C HIS A 7 -6.17 28.24 -44.84
N ARG A 8 -6.73 27.28 -45.60
CA ARG A 8 -7.15 27.47 -47.03
C ARG A 8 -7.47 26.14 -47.73
N GLY A 9 -8.58 26.14 -48.48
CA GLY A 9 -8.79 25.36 -49.72
C GLY A 9 -9.22 23.91 -49.54
N GLY A 10 -10.09 23.30 -50.32
CA GLY A 10 -10.72 23.60 -51.62
C GLY A 10 -11.40 22.30 -52.06
N GLY A 11 -12.56 22.37 -52.70
CA GLY A 11 -13.47 21.23 -52.85
C GLY A 11 -13.18 20.24 -53.99
N ARG A 12 -14.24 19.45 -54.26
CA ARG A 12 -14.56 18.62 -55.45
C ARG A 12 -14.07 17.17 -55.47
N GLY A 13 -15.06 16.26 -55.39
CA GLY A 13 -15.35 15.34 -56.49
C GLY A 13 -14.93 13.87 -56.31
N GLY A 14 -15.79 12.98 -56.81
CA GLY A 14 -15.36 11.66 -57.31
C GLY A 14 -16.07 10.48 -56.68
N GLY A 15 -17.07 9.94 -57.38
CA GLY A 15 -17.71 8.68 -57.03
C GLY A 15 -16.83 7.45 -57.27
N GLY A 16 -17.26 6.31 -56.74
CA GLY A 16 -16.68 5.00 -56.99
C GLY A 16 -17.50 3.92 -56.30
N GLY A 17 -18.24 3.13 -57.09
CA GLY A 17 -19.21 2.17 -56.60
C GLY A 17 -18.66 0.78 -56.25
N TYR A 18 -19.63 -0.04 -55.79
CA TYR A 18 -19.70 -1.51 -55.80
C TYR A 18 -18.62 -2.29 -55.05
N ARG A 19 -19.04 -3.15 -54.09
CA ARG A 19 -19.07 -4.62 -54.27
C ARG A 19 -19.20 -5.36 -52.92
N GLY A 20 -20.21 -6.22 -52.82
CA GLY A 20 -20.09 -7.50 -52.12
C GLY A 20 -20.87 -7.65 -50.82
N GLY A 21 -22.12 -8.09 -50.92
CA GLY A 21 -22.80 -8.76 -49.80
C GLY A 21 -22.32 -10.20 -49.63
N ARG A 22 -22.40 -10.70 -48.38
CA ARG A 22 -22.58 -12.11 -47.97
C ARG A 22 -22.87 -12.06 -46.46
N GLY A 23 -24.08 -12.35 -45.98
CA GLY A 23 -24.56 -13.72 -45.69
C GLY A 23 -23.60 -14.41 -44.72
N GLY A 24 -23.90 -14.79 -43.48
CA GLY A 24 -25.13 -15.23 -42.84
C GLY A 24 -24.75 -16.38 -41.88
N GLY A 25 -25.43 -16.53 -40.74
CA GLY A 25 -25.31 -17.67 -39.80
C GLY A 25 -24.21 -17.49 -38.73
N GLY A 26 -24.42 -17.67 -37.43
CA GLY A 26 -25.44 -18.42 -36.73
C GLY A 26 -24.88 -19.76 -36.21
N ARG A 27 -24.57 -19.81 -34.91
CA ARG A 27 -24.48 -20.98 -34.00
C ARG A 27 -23.34 -22.00 -34.19
N GLY A 28 -22.43 -22.00 -33.20
CA GLY A 28 -22.24 -23.12 -32.27
C GLY A 28 -21.38 -24.32 -32.68
N GLY A 29 -20.55 -24.79 -31.73
CA GLY A 29 -20.20 -26.21 -31.63
C GLY A 29 -18.72 -26.55 -31.55
N GLY A 30 -18.23 -26.70 -30.31
CA GLY A 30 -17.46 -27.87 -29.83
C GLY A 30 -16.15 -28.24 -30.53
N GLY A 31 -15.05 -28.14 -29.79
CA GLY A 31 -13.78 -28.72 -30.21
C GLY A 31 -12.62 -28.49 -29.24
N ASP A 32 -12.83 -28.68 -27.94
CA ASP A 32 -11.78 -28.74 -26.93
C ASP A 32 -10.80 -29.86 -27.26
N ARG A 33 -9.66 -29.47 -27.85
CA ARG A 33 -8.52 -30.34 -28.09
C ARG A 33 -7.75 -30.51 -26.78
N GLY A 34 -8.01 -31.64 -26.12
CA GLY A 34 -7.05 -32.47 -25.41
C GLY A 34 -5.91 -31.75 -24.69
N GLY A 35 -6.20 -31.19 -23.52
CA GLY A 35 -5.23 -30.84 -22.50
C GLY A 35 -5.13 -31.95 -21.46
N ASN A 36 -4.06 -32.74 -21.56
CA ASN A 36 -3.49 -33.66 -20.59
C ASN A 36 -4.04 -33.54 -19.14
N HIS A 37 -4.88 -34.47 -18.73
CA HIS A 37 -5.27 -34.69 -17.33
C HIS A 37 -4.07 -35.21 -16.53
N GLY A 38 -3.21 -34.28 -16.10
CA GLY A 38 -2.30 -34.49 -14.99
C GLY A 38 -3.01 -34.11 -13.70
N SER A 39 -3.32 -35.12 -12.88
CA SER A 39 -3.77 -34.99 -11.50
C SER A 39 -2.71 -34.22 -10.69
N GLY A 40 -2.78 -32.90 -10.73
CA GLY A 40 -2.01 -32.00 -9.90
C GLY A 40 -2.82 -31.73 -8.65
N GLY A 41 -2.54 -32.50 -7.58
CA GLY A 41 -3.18 -32.28 -6.29
C GLY A 41 -3.17 -30.81 -5.92
N ASP A 42 -4.31 -30.34 -5.44
CA ASP A 42 -4.49 -29.09 -4.72
C ASP A 42 -3.50 -29.08 -3.54
N ARG A 43 -2.25 -28.71 -3.81
CA ARG A 43 -1.35 -28.26 -2.77
C ARG A 43 -1.91 -26.91 -2.38
N GLU A 44 -2.82 -26.93 -1.41
CA GLU A 44 -3.25 -25.73 -0.68
C GLU A 44 -1.99 -24.92 -0.43
N ARG A 45 -1.90 -23.75 -1.06
CA ARG A 45 -0.76 -22.87 -0.86
C ARG A 45 -0.69 -22.61 0.64
N PRO A 46 0.47 -22.85 1.29
CA PRO A 46 0.58 -22.66 2.71
C PRO A 46 0.09 -21.25 3.06
N LYS A 47 -0.81 -21.17 4.03
CA LYS A 47 -1.38 -19.89 4.48
C LYS A 47 -0.21 -18.99 4.85
N LYS A 48 -0.15 -17.80 4.26
CA LYS A 48 0.84 -16.79 4.65
C LYS A 48 0.43 -16.28 6.02
N GLU A 49 0.98 -16.91 7.06
CA GLU A 49 0.83 -16.48 8.43
C GLU A 49 1.67 -15.22 8.67
N ASN A 50 1.20 -14.36 9.56
CA ASN A 50 1.93 -13.17 9.95
C ASN A 50 3.15 -13.58 10.79
N ILE A 51 4.32 -13.04 10.46
CA ILE A 51 5.56 -13.30 11.21
C ILE A 51 5.55 -12.68 12.60
N LEU A 52 4.68 -11.70 12.84
CA LEU A 52 4.60 -10.94 14.08
C LEU A 52 3.29 -11.24 14.80
N ASP A 53 3.42 -11.66 16.05
CA ASP A 53 2.29 -11.91 16.93
C ASP A 53 1.98 -10.68 17.77
N LEU A 54 0.99 -9.89 17.31
CA LEU A 54 0.55 -8.68 17.97
C LEU A 54 -0.20 -8.94 19.28
N SER A 55 -0.68 -10.17 19.54
CA SER A 55 -1.38 -10.50 20.79
C SER A 55 -0.51 -10.26 22.02
N LYS A 56 0.81 -10.44 21.89
CA LYS A 56 1.82 -10.22 22.93
C LYS A 56 1.95 -8.75 23.38
N TYR A 57 1.46 -7.84 22.56
CA TYR A 57 1.53 -6.39 22.77
C TYR A 57 0.16 -5.78 23.08
N MET A 58 -0.90 -6.58 23.20
CA MET A 58 -2.22 -6.10 23.64
C MET A 58 -2.11 -5.40 25.00
N ASP A 59 -2.78 -4.26 25.12
CA ASP A 59 -2.78 -3.38 26.28
C ASP A 59 -1.39 -2.88 26.70
N LYS A 60 -0.39 -2.99 25.82
CA LYS A 60 0.94 -2.40 26.02
C LYS A 60 1.12 -1.19 25.13
N GLN A 61 1.98 -0.29 25.59
CA GLN A 61 2.39 0.85 24.80
C GLN A 61 3.40 0.42 23.73
N ILE A 62 3.09 0.77 22.49
CA ILE A 62 3.93 0.51 21.32
C ILE A 62 4.22 1.82 20.60
N THR A 63 5.40 1.89 20.00
CA THR A 63 5.76 2.91 19.02
C THR A 63 5.55 2.34 17.63
N VAL A 64 4.85 3.09 16.79
CA VAL A 64 4.60 2.79 15.39
C VAL A 64 5.16 3.91 14.54
N LYS A 65 5.94 3.56 13.52
CA LYS A 65 6.44 4.53 12.54
C LYS A 65 5.74 4.34 11.20
N PHE A 66 5.27 5.45 10.69
CA PHE A 66 4.86 5.68 9.30
C PHE A 66 5.91 6.62 8.69
N ASN A 67 5.49 7.61 7.90
CA ASN A 67 6.30 8.80 7.62
C ASN A 67 6.48 9.73 8.85
N GLY A 68 5.87 9.40 9.99
CA GLY A 68 6.03 10.06 11.28
C GLY A 68 5.99 9.04 12.43
N GLY A 69 6.22 9.47 13.67
CA GLY A 69 6.19 8.61 14.84
C GLY A 69 4.89 8.74 15.62
N LEU A 70 4.25 7.62 15.95
CA LEU A 70 3.13 7.56 16.90
C LEU A 70 3.51 6.64 18.06
N THR A 71 3.11 7.01 19.27
CA THR A 71 3.17 6.12 20.44
C THR A 71 1.77 6.01 21.03
N GLY A 72 1.32 4.80 21.35
CA GLY A 72 -0.01 4.58 21.92
C GLY A 72 -0.20 3.14 22.42
N THR A 73 -1.30 2.91 23.12
CA THR A 73 -1.63 1.60 23.70
C THR A 73 -2.38 0.74 22.70
N LEU A 74 -1.88 -0.46 22.39
CA LEU A 74 -2.53 -1.35 21.43
C LEU A 74 -3.82 -1.94 22.02
N LYS A 75 -4.96 -1.64 21.41
CA LYS A 75 -6.29 -2.15 21.81
C LYS A 75 -6.88 -3.18 20.85
N GLY A 76 -6.35 -3.30 19.64
CA GLY A 76 -6.81 -4.29 18.69
C GLY A 76 -6.00 -4.27 17.41
N TYR A 77 -6.08 -5.36 16.65
CA TYR A 77 -5.42 -5.50 15.36
C TYR A 77 -6.15 -6.48 14.45
N ASP A 78 -5.81 -6.48 13.17
CA ASP A 78 -6.31 -7.44 12.19
C ASP A 78 -5.18 -8.13 11.40
N ALA A 79 -5.55 -9.04 10.50
CA ALA A 79 -4.62 -9.78 9.65
C ALA A 79 -3.88 -8.90 8.62
N LEU A 80 -4.37 -7.67 8.38
CA LEU A 80 -3.76 -6.70 7.46
C LEU A 80 -2.84 -5.71 8.20
N MET A 81 -2.56 -5.96 9.48
CA MET A 81 -1.78 -5.07 10.35
C MET A 81 -2.41 -3.70 10.54
N ASN A 82 -3.74 -3.56 10.37
CA ASN A 82 -4.41 -2.37 10.87
C ASN A 82 -4.45 -2.44 12.40
N LEU A 83 -4.21 -1.31 13.06
CA LEU A 83 -4.07 -1.24 14.51
C LEU A 83 -5.10 -0.27 15.09
N VAL A 84 -5.67 -0.62 16.23
CA VAL A 84 -6.45 0.29 17.07
C VAL A 84 -5.56 0.69 18.25
N LEU A 85 -5.25 1.98 18.34
CA LEU A 85 -4.38 2.53 19.37
C LEU A 85 -5.14 3.55 20.20
N ASP A 86 -5.01 3.47 21.52
CA ASP A 86 -5.60 4.42 22.47
C ASP A 86 -4.51 5.31 23.09
N GLU A 87 -4.93 6.45 23.65
CA GLU A 87 -4.06 7.45 24.28
C GLU A 87 -2.87 7.87 23.39
N VAL A 88 -3.10 7.96 22.07
CA VAL A 88 -2.04 8.16 21.09
C VAL A 88 -1.43 9.55 21.22
N GLN A 89 -0.09 9.59 21.20
CA GLN A 89 0.71 10.79 21.04
C GLN A 89 1.48 10.71 19.72
N GLU A 90 1.33 11.74 18.89
CA GLU A 90 2.11 11.90 17.67
C GLU A 90 3.36 12.71 17.93
N VAL A 91 4.50 12.18 17.49
CA VAL A 91 5.80 12.84 17.50
C VAL A 91 6.08 13.34 16.09
N MET A 92 6.14 14.66 15.93
CA MET A 92 6.52 15.34 14.70
C MET A 92 7.91 15.91 14.85
N ARG A 93 8.72 15.82 13.78
CA ARG A 93 10.05 16.40 13.72
C ARG A 93 10.10 17.42 12.60
N ASP A 94 10.59 18.62 12.90
CA ASP A 94 10.79 19.67 11.90
C ASP A 94 12.16 19.54 11.19
N GLU A 95 12.42 20.44 10.24
CA GLU A 95 13.70 20.48 9.49
C GLU A 95 14.90 20.83 10.37
N GLU A 96 14.67 21.49 11.50
CA GLU A 96 15.68 21.90 12.49
C GLU A 96 15.99 20.77 13.48
N GLY A 97 15.18 19.71 13.46
CA GLY A 97 15.32 18.52 14.29
C GLY A 97 14.60 18.60 15.63
N ASN A 98 13.80 19.65 15.88
CA ASN A 98 13.00 19.77 17.09
C ASN A 98 11.83 18.78 17.06
N GLU A 99 11.59 18.14 18.21
CA GLU A 99 10.48 17.21 18.39
C GLU A 99 9.31 17.92 19.07
N THR A 100 8.13 17.80 18.47
CA THR A 100 6.87 18.28 19.06
C THR A 100 5.91 17.12 19.21
N THR A 101 5.18 17.09 20.32
CA THR A 101 4.18 16.06 20.59
C THR A 101 2.77 16.64 20.61
N ARG A 102 1.80 15.91 20.05
CA ARG A 102 0.37 16.24 20.17
C ARG A 102 -0.47 15.01 20.50
N PRO A 103 -1.49 15.13 21.37
CA PRO A 103 -2.41 14.05 21.66
C PRO A 103 -3.42 13.87 20.52
N LEU A 104 -3.69 12.62 20.16
CA LEU A 104 -4.71 12.22 19.18
C LEU A 104 -5.84 11.38 19.80
N GLY A 105 -5.63 10.82 21.00
CA GLY A 105 -6.63 9.96 21.65
C GLY A 105 -6.73 8.60 20.98
N LEU A 106 -7.94 8.19 20.58
CA LEU A 106 -8.19 6.91 19.91
C LEU A 106 -7.97 7.02 18.40
N VAL A 107 -7.07 6.21 17.86
CA VAL A 107 -6.68 6.22 16.44
C VAL A 107 -6.77 4.82 15.84
N VAL A 108 -7.19 4.75 14.58
CA VAL A 108 -7.04 3.55 13.74
C VAL A 108 -5.90 3.78 12.76
N ALA A 109 -4.83 3.01 12.94
CA ALA A 109 -3.62 3.05 12.12
C ALA A 109 -3.76 2.05 10.95
N ARG A 110 -3.53 2.51 9.72
CA ARG A 110 -3.68 1.69 8.51
C ARG A 110 -2.41 0.88 8.24
N GLY A 111 -2.52 -0.44 8.21
CA GLY A 111 -1.39 -1.36 8.09
C GLY A 111 -0.57 -1.20 6.81
N THR A 112 -1.18 -0.72 5.72
CA THR A 112 -0.48 -0.50 4.43
C THR A 112 0.58 0.60 4.49
N LEU A 113 0.54 1.47 5.50
CA LEU A 113 1.50 2.57 5.66
C LEU A 113 2.51 2.29 6.78
N LEU A 114 2.33 1.22 7.55
CA LEU A 114 3.22 0.89 8.66
C LEU A 114 4.60 0.52 8.14
N VAL A 115 5.62 1.15 8.72
CA VAL A 115 7.03 0.88 8.45
C VAL A 115 7.65 0.09 9.60
N LEU A 116 7.33 0.45 10.84
CA LEU A 116 7.89 -0.18 12.03
C LEU A 116 6.85 -0.26 13.15
N VAL A 117 6.92 -1.36 13.92
CA VAL A 117 6.22 -1.55 15.19
C VAL A 117 7.26 -1.99 16.22
N SER A 118 7.37 -1.29 17.34
CA SER A 118 8.26 -1.67 18.45
C SER A 118 7.58 -1.47 19.80
N PRO A 119 7.83 -2.34 20.79
CA PRO A 119 7.41 -2.07 22.15
C PRO A 119 8.17 -0.85 22.70
N VAL A 120 7.50 -0.04 23.52
CA VAL A 120 8.18 1.03 24.27
C VAL A 120 9.04 0.43 25.38
N ASP A 121 8.55 -0.64 26.01
CA ASP A 121 9.28 -1.38 27.04
C ASP A 121 10.58 -1.99 26.46
N GLY A 122 11.69 -1.75 27.15
CA GLY A 122 13.03 -2.13 26.71
C GLY A 122 13.66 -1.24 25.63
N SER A 123 13.01 -0.15 25.23
CA SER A 123 13.57 0.83 24.28
C SER A 123 14.01 2.09 25.02
N GLU A 124 15.25 2.54 24.76
CA GLU A 124 15.76 3.82 25.28
C GLU A 124 16.60 4.56 24.23
N SER A 125 16.64 5.89 24.34
CA SER A 125 17.54 6.71 23.53
C SER A 125 18.91 6.71 24.17
N ILE A 126 19.93 6.33 23.41
CA ILE A 126 21.32 6.29 23.86
C ILE A 126 22.18 7.29 23.09
N ALA A 127 23.26 7.75 23.73
CA ALA A 127 24.33 8.45 23.03
C ALA A 127 24.95 7.53 21.96
N ASN A 128 25.59 8.13 20.96
CA ASN A 128 26.26 7.36 19.92
C ASN A 128 27.28 6.39 20.55
N PRO A 129 27.07 5.06 20.47
CA PRO A 129 27.93 4.08 21.15
C PRO A 129 29.33 3.96 20.53
N PHE A 130 29.57 4.67 19.41
CA PHE A 130 30.85 4.70 18.70
C PHE A 130 31.55 6.07 18.79
N ALA A 131 31.01 7.03 19.56
CA ALA A 131 31.72 8.27 19.83
C ALA A 131 33.02 7.93 20.57
N GLN A 132 34.16 8.34 20.03
CA GLN A 132 35.42 8.23 20.75
C GLN A 132 35.34 9.12 22.00
N PRO A 133 35.95 8.71 23.13
CA PRO A 133 36.10 9.61 24.26
C PRO A 133 36.84 10.86 23.78
N GLU A 134 36.37 12.05 24.17
CA GLU A 134 37.11 13.28 23.94
C GLU A 134 38.42 13.17 24.73
N ASP A 135 39.55 13.16 24.03
CA ASP A 135 40.88 13.19 24.66
C ASP A 135 41.05 14.59 25.30
N ASP A 136 40.86 14.67 26.63
CA ASP A 136 41.20 15.83 27.46
C ASP A 136 42.73 16.03 27.60
#